data_AF-A0A1C6D3N9-F1
#
_entry.id   AF-A0A1C6D3N9-F1
#
_cell.length_a   1.000
_cell.length_b   1.000
_cell.length_c   1.000
_cell.angle_alpha   90.00
_cell.angle_beta   90.00
_cell.angle_gamma   90.00
#
_symmetry.space_group_name_H-M   'P 1'
#
loop_
_entity.id
_entity.type
_entity.pdbx_description
1 polymer ?
#
loop_
_entity_poly.entity_id
_entity_poly.type
_entity_poly.pdbx_seq_one_letter_code
_entity_poly.pdbx_strand_id
1 'polypeptide(L)' 'METLKNKLCAVGLLVCGGLSAYVGSDGTAMALLGTIAVPLFFAKENWIY' A
#
# COMPACT_ATOMS: atom_id res chain seq x y z
N MET A 1 -18.90 6.54 1.71
CA MET A 1 -17.44 6.54 1.47
C MET A 1 -16.84 5.29 2.10
N GLU A 2 -17.23 4.10 1.64
CA GLU A 2 -16.90 2.86 2.36
C GLU A 2 -15.46 2.40 2.07
N THR A 3 -14.93 2.68 0.87
CA THR A 3 -13.58 2.26 0.45
C THR A 3 -12.46 3.25 0.85
N LEU A 4 -12.76 4.27 1.65
CA LEU A 4 -11.80 5.35 1.95
C LEU A 4 -10.68 4.86 2.88
N LYS A 5 -10.99 3.97 3.83
CA LYS A 5 -10.00 3.33 4.71
C LYS A 5 -9.02 2.46 3.94
N ASN A 6 -9.51 1.66 2.98
CA ASN A 6 -8.66 0.91 2.06
C ASN A 6 -7.70 1.81 1.27
N LYS A 7 -8.20 2.93 0.71
CA LYS A 7 -7.34 3.87 -0.04
C LYS A 7 -6.27 4.51 0.84
N LEU A 8 -6.63 4.95 2.05
CA LEU A 8 -5.68 5.50 3.01
C LEU A 8 -4.60 4.49 3.39
N CYS A 9 -4.98 3.22 3.63
CA CYS A 9 -4.03 2.17 3.96
C CYS A 9 -3.13 1.82 2.76
N ALA A 10 -3.69 1.75 1.54
CA ALA A 10 -2.91 1.52 0.33
C ALA A 10 -1.87 2.62 0.10
N VAL A 11 -2.25 3.89 0.31
CA VAL A 11 -1.31 5.02 0.22
C VAL A 11 -0.25 4.93 1.32
N GLY A 12 -0.64 4.59 2.56
CA GLY A 12 0.32 4.37 3.65
C GLY A 12 1.33 3.26 3.36
N LEU A 13 0.88 2.14 2.79
CA LEU A 13 1.72 1.01 2.38
C LEU A 13 2.69 1.40 1.26
N LEU A 14 2.23 2.17 0.26
CA LEU A 14 3.09 2.68 -0.81
C LEU A 14 4.14 3.67 -0.30
N VAL A 15 3.78 4.55 0.63
CA VAL A 15 4.71 5.50 1.24
C VAL A 15 5.76 4.76 2.09
N CYS A 16 5.34 3.79 2.92
CA CYS A 16 6.28 2.96 3.69
C CYS A 16 7.20 2.13 2.79
N GLY A 17 6.68 1.56 1.70
CA GLY A 17 7.47 0.81 0.72
C GLY A 17 8.47 1.70 -0.02
N GLY A 18 8.05 2.87 -0.48
CA GLY A 18 8.92 3.84 -1.13
C GLY A 18 10.00 4.38 -0.18
N LEU A 19 9.65 4.66 1.07
CA LEU A 19 10.62 5.10 2.09
C LEU A 19 11.63 4.00 2.42
N SER A 20 11.18 2.74 2.52
CA SER A 20 12.07 1.59 2.71
C SER A 20 13.03 1.39 1.53
N ALA A 21 12.54 1.56 0.29
CA ALA A 21 13.39 1.50 -0.89
C ALA A 21 14.41 2.64 -0.94
N TYR A 22 14.03 3.83 -0.49
CA TYR A 22 14.92 4.98 -0.42
C TYR A 22 16.03 4.79 0.64
N VAL A 23 15.67 4.29 1.82
CA VAL A 23 16.63 4.07 2.93
C VAL A 23 17.53 2.85 2.69
N GLY A 24 16.97 1.76 2.17
CA GLY A 24 17.70 0.50 1.95
C GLY A 24 18.44 0.41 0.63
N SER A 25 18.19 1.34 -0.32
CA SER A 25 18.63 1.24 -1.72
C SER A 25 18.22 -0.10 -2.38
N ASP A 26 17.18 -0.73 -1.86
CA ASP A 26 16.67 -2.03 -2.31
C ASP A 26 15.14 -1.98 -2.47
N GLY A 27 14.66 -2.34 -3.66
CA GLY A 27 13.26 -2.21 -4.05
C GLY A 27 12.37 -3.35 -3.55
N THR A 28 12.90 -4.36 -2.86
CA THR A 28 12.15 -5.58 -2.53
C THR A 28 10.98 -5.28 -1.60
N ALA A 29 11.18 -4.41 -0.61
CA ALA A 29 10.12 -3.98 0.30
C ALA A 29 9.00 -3.20 -0.44
N MET A 30 9.38 -2.37 -1.41
CA MET A 30 8.42 -1.64 -2.25
C MET A 30 7.63 -2.60 -3.15
N ALA A 31 8.27 -3.60 -3.73
CA ALA A 31 7.61 -4.62 -4.56
C ALA A 31 6.59 -5.43 -3.74
N LEU A 32 6.99 -5.94 -2.58
CA LEU A 32 6.11 -6.68 -1.66
C LEU A 32 4.92 -5.82 -1.21
N LEU A 33 5.17 -4.61 -0.70
CA LEU A 33 4.10 -3.74 -0.21
C LEU A 33 3.21 -3.25 -1.37
N GLY A 34 3.77 -3.06 -2.56
CA GLY A 34 3.03 -2.73 -3.78
C GLY A 34 2.06 -3.83 -4.22
N THR A 35 2.46 -5.11 -4.12
CA THR A 35 1.56 -6.23 -4.45
C THR A 35 0.35 -6.32 -3.53
N ILE A 36 0.42 -5.75 -2.32
CA ILE A 36 -0.70 -5.68 -1.37
C ILE A 36 -1.47 -4.37 -1.55
N ALA A 37 -0.76 -3.25 -1.72
CA ALA A 37 -1.36 -1.92 -1.84
C ALA A 37 -2.19 -1.75 -3.12
N VAL A 38 -1.73 -2.31 -4.25
CA VAL A 38 -2.45 -2.23 -5.54
C VAL A 38 -3.84 -2.86 -5.47
N PRO A 39 -4.02 -4.14 -5.08
CA PRO A 39 -5.35 -4.73 -4.96
C PRO A 39 -6.19 -4.04 -3.89
N LEU A 40 -5.60 -3.58 -2.79
CA LEU A 40 -6.32 -2.86 -1.74
C LEU A 40 -6.86 -1.50 -2.23
N PHE A 41 -6.14 -0.81 -3.12
CA PHE A 41 -6.57 0.46 -3.71
C PHE A 41 -7.77 0.29 -4.66
N PHE A 42 -7.82 -0.82 -5.39
CA PHE A 42 -8.89 -1.14 -6.34
C PHE A 42 -10.03 -1.96 -5.74
N ALA A 43 -9.90 -2.41 -4.48
CA ALA A 43 -10.95 -3.15 -3.80
C ALA A 43 -12.24 -2.30 -3.72
N LYS A 44 -13.34 -2.88 -4.22
CA LYS A 44 -14.67 -2.28 -4.19
C LYS A 44 -15.32 -2.32 -2.80
N GLU A 45 -14.81 -3.17 -1.92
CA GLU A 45 -15.28 -3.34 -0.55
C GLU A 45 -14.18 -2.99 0.43
N ASN A 46 -14.57 -2.51 1.62
CA ASN A 46 -13.61 -2.17 2.65
C ASN A 46 -13.09 -3.46 3.30
N TRP A 47 -11.79 -3.74 3.15
CA TRP A 47 -11.15 -4.93 3.71
C TRP A 47 -10.58 -4.66 5.10
N ILE A 48 -10.51 -3.39 5.48
CA ILE A 48 -9.97 -2.94 6.76
C ILE A 48 -11.11 -2.49 7.67
N TYR A 49 -11.54 -3.38 8.55
CA TYR A 49 -12.59 -3.13 9.53
C TYR A 49 -12.12 -2.21 10.66
#